data_AF-A0A9W7JJW9-F1
#
_entry.id   AF-A0A9W7JJW9-F1
#
_cell.length_a   1.000
_cell.length_b   1.000
_cell.length_c   1.000
_cell.angle_alpha   90.00
_cell.angle_beta   90.00
_cell.angle_gamma   90.00
#
_symmetry.space_group_name_H-M   'P 1'
#
loop_
_entity.id
_entity.type
_entity.pdbx_description
1 polymer ?
#
loop_
_entity_poly.entity_id
_entity_poly.type
_entity_poly.pdbx_seq_one_letter_code
_entity_poly.pdbx_strand_id
1 'polypeptide(L)'
;MAMSSAKFKVVKFNGEGNFGLWQTRVKDLLAQQGILKVLRSTKPTLMEEDDWEQLQQRATGTIQLCLADEIMYHVMDLTSP
;
A
#
# COMPACT_ATOMS: atom_id res chain seq x y z
N MET A 1 0.11 -1.71 30.20
CA MET A 1 -1.11 -1.16 29.56
C MET A 1 -1.12 -1.65 28.13
N ALA A 2 -2.08 -2.50 27.75
CA ALA A 2 -2.21 -2.93 26.36
C ALA A 2 -2.83 -1.77 25.58
N MET A 3 -2.02 -1.08 24.78
CA MET A 3 -2.54 -0.22 23.73
C MET A 3 -3.22 -1.16 22.73
N SER A 4 -4.53 -1.33 22.86
CA SER A 4 -5.36 -1.91 21.81
C SER A 4 -5.23 -1.01 20.59
N SER A 5 -4.23 -1.29 19.75
CA SER A 5 -4.09 -0.69 18.43
C SER A 5 -5.38 -1.02 17.69
N ALA A 6 -6.25 -0.02 17.55
CA ALA A 6 -7.39 -0.09 16.68
C ALA A 6 -6.83 -0.31 15.27
N LYS A 7 -6.76 -1.58 14.83
CA LYS A 7 -6.33 -1.95 13.50
C LYS A 7 -7.31 -1.30 12.53
N PHE A 8 -6.91 -0.18 11.94
CA PHE A 8 -7.70 0.49 10.91
C PHE A 8 -7.81 -0.47 9.73
N LYS A 9 -8.97 -1.14 9.61
CA LYS A 9 -9.21 -2.08 8.53
C LYS A 9 -9.70 -1.28 7.33
N VAL A 10 -8.78 -0.98 6.41
CA VAL A 10 -9.16 -0.45 5.09
C VAL A 10 -10.06 -1.49 4.43
N VAL A 11 -11.23 -1.07 3.97
CA VAL A 11 -12.13 -1.93 3.20
C VAL A 11 -11.44 -2.31 1.90
N LYS A 12 -11.41 -3.61 1.58
CA LYS A 12 -10.84 -4.11 0.33
C LYS A 12 -11.56 -3.49 -0.87
N PHE A 13 -10.82 -3.06 -1.89
CA PHE A 13 -11.40 -2.54 -3.12
C PHE A 13 -11.71 -3.68 -4.08
N ASN A 14 -12.98 -3.78 -4.48
CA ASN A 14 -13.50 -4.81 -5.40
C ASN A 14 -13.80 -4.26 -6.80
N GLY A 15 -13.36 -3.03 -7.12
CA GLY A 15 -13.69 -2.38 -8.38
C GLY A 15 -14.95 -1.49 -8.33
N GLU A 16 -15.73 -1.58 -7.26
CA GLU A 16 -16.97 -0.80 -7.11
C GLU A 16 -16.83 0.34 -6.10
N GLY A 17 -17.67 1.37 -6.27
CA GLY A 17 -17.73 2.52 -5.36
C GLY A 17 -16.68 3.59 -5.62
N ASN A 18 -16.38 4.38 -4.58
CA ASN A 18 -15.51 5.55 -4.72
C ASN A 18 -14.02 5.18 -4.58
N PHE A 19 -13.36 4.97 -5.72
CA PHE A 19 -11.92 4.71 -5.78
C PHE A 19 -11.07 5.79 -5.10
N GLY A 20 -11.45 7.07 -5.22
CA GLY A 20 -10.71 8.17 -4.58
C GLY A 20 -10.74 8.10 -3.04
N LEU A 21 -11.88 7.70 -2.47
CA LEU A 21 -11.99 7.48 -1.03
C LEU A 21 -11.15 6.27 -0.59
N TRP A 22 -11.17 5.18 -1.35
CA TRP A 22 -10.31 4.03 -1.07
C TRP A 22 -8.83 4.39 -1.15
N GLN A 23 -8.42 5.11 -2.21
CA GLN A 23 -7.05 5.56 -2.40
C GLN A 23 -6.58 6.46 -1.25
N THR A 24 -7.45 7.33 -0.75
CA THR A 24 -7.15 8.18 0.42
C THR A 24 -6.88 7.33 1.66
N ARG A 25 -7.74 6.34 1.94
CA ARG A 25 -7.56 5.42 3.08
C ARG A 25 -6.29 4.59 2.98
N VAL A 26 -5.90 4.15 1.79
CA VAL A 26 -4.64 3.43 1.57
C VAL A 26 -3.43 4.35 1.79
N LYS A 27 -3.49 5.61 1.32
CA LYS A 27 -2.44 6.60 1.61
C LYS A 27 -2.29 6.85 3.12
N ASP A 28 -3.40 6.99 3.83
CA ASP A 28 -3.40 7.16 5.29
C ASP A 28 -2.78 5.93 5.99
N LEU A 29 -3.09 4.71 5.52
CA LEU A 29 -2.49 3.48 6.03
C LEU A 29 -0.97 3.43 5.80
N LEU A 30 -0.49 3.79 4.61
CA LEU A 30 0.94 3.87 4.32
C LEU A 30 1.64 4.95 5.16
N ALA A 31 0.94 6.05 5.47
CA ALA A 31 1.43 7.09 6.37
C ALA A 31 1.55 6.59 7.81
N GLN A 32 0.55 5.86 8.31
CA GLN A 32 0.57 5.23 9.63
C GLN A 32 1.71 4.21 9.77
N GLN A 33 2.05 3.50 8.68
CA GLN A 33 3.20 2.59 8.63
C GLN A 33 4.55 3.30 8.47
N GLY A 34 4.57 4.62 8.23
CA GLY A 34 5.79 5.40 8.02
C GLY A 34 6.42 5.23 6.63
N ILE A 35 5.70 4.63 5.68
CA ILE A 35 6.22 4.26 4.35
C ILE A 35 5.62 5.08 3.21
N LEU A 36 4.75 6.07 3.48
CA LEU A 36 4.11 6.92 2.46
C LEU A 36 5.10 7.53 1.43
N LYS A 37 6.34 7.81 1.85
CA LYS A 37 7.41 8.35 1.01
C LYS A 37 7.69 7.51 -0.25
N VAL A 38 7.34 6.23 -0.22
CA VAL A 38 7.48 5.28 -1.33
C VAL A 38 6.63 5.64 -2.55
N LEU A 39 5.57 6.43 -2.37
CA LEU A 39 4.69 6.87 -3.46
C LEU A 39 5.32 7.98 -4.32
N ARG A 40 6.53 8.44 -3.99
CA ARG A 40 7.31 9.36 -4.83
C ARG A 40 7.77 8.62 -6.09
N SER A 41 7.84 9.33 -7.21
CA SER A 41 8.32 8.77 -8.48
C SER A 41 9.79 8.38 -8.48
N THR A 42 10.59 8.92 -7.55
CA THR A 42 12.03 8.68 -7.46
C THR A 42 12.47 8.35 -6.03
N LYS A 43 13.48 7.48 -5.94
CA LYS A 43 14.19 7.18 -4.69
C LYS A 43 14.89 8.44 -4.18
N PRO A 44 14.80 8.77 -2.88
CA PRO A 44 15.60 9.83 -2.28
C PRO A 44 17.11 9.58 -2.41
N THR A 45 17.89 10.62 -2.72
CA THR A 45 19.36 10.51 -2.92
C THR A 45 20.09 9.91 -1.71
N LEU A 46 19.63 10.22 -0.50
CA LEU A 46 20.24 9.79 0.77
C LEU A 46 19.77 8.39 1.24
N MET A 47 18.94 7.70 0.46
CA MET A 47 18.41 6.39 0.81
C MET A 47 19.18 5.30 0.08
N GLU A 48 19.52 4.21 0.76
CA GLU A 48 20.13 3.04 0.13
C GLU A 48 19.13 2.35 -0.81
N GLU A 49 19.64 1.66 -1.83
CA GLU A 49 18.79 0.98 -2.82
C GLU A 49 18.01 -0.18 -2.20
N ASP A 50 18.65 -0.99 -1.38
CA ASP A 50 18.02 -2.11 -0.66
C ASP A 50 16.89 -1.63 0.27
N ASP A 51 17.16 -0.59 1.06
CA ASP A 51 16.13 0.04 1.91
C ASP A 51 14.95 0.57 1.10
N TRP A 52 15.22 1.16 -0.08
CA TRP A 52 14.17 1.66 -0.96
C TRP A 52 13.33 0.52 -1.55
N GLU A 53 13.98 -0.54 -2.02
CA GLU A 53 13.30 -1.74 -2.53
C GLU A 53 12.44 -2.38 -1.44
N GLN A 54 12.95 -2.51 -0.21
CA GLN A 54 12.18 -2.99 0.93
C GLN A 54 10.95 -2.14 1.22
N LEU A 55 11.06 -0.80 1.13
CA LEU A 55 9.89 0.08 1.25
C LEU A 55 8.87 -0.17 0.14
N GLN A 56 9.33 -0.31 -1.11
CA GLN A 56 8.49 -0.60 -2.27
C GLN A 56 7.75 -1.92 -2.09
N GLN A 57 8.45 -2.99 -1.70
CA GLN A 57 7.85 -4.30 -1.44
C GLN A 57 6.79 -4.23 -0.33
N ARG A 58 7.07 -3.54 0.78
CA ARG A 58 6.10 -3.36 1.88
C ARG A 58 4.87 -2.56 1.44
N ALA A 59 5.06 -1.52 0.63
CA ALA A 59 3.97 -0.72 0.11
C ALA A 59 3.09 -1.50 -0.86
N THR A 60 3.71 -2.23 -1.79
CA THR A 60 3.03 -3.12 -2.73
C THR A 60 2.22 -4.18 -1.98
N GLY A 61 2.81 -4.86 -1.00
CA GLY A 61 2.10 -5.83 -0.17
C GLY A 61 0.93 -5.21 0.59
N THR A 62 1.09 -4.00 1.13
CA THR A 62 0.00 -3.29 1.80
C THR A 62 -1.14 -2.93 0.84
N ILE A 63 -0.83 -2.44 -0.36
CA ILE A 63 -1.83 -2.12 -1.38
C ILE A 63 -2.56 -3.40 -1.81
N GLN A 64 -1.84 -4.48 -2.08
CA GLN A 64 -2.41 -5.78 -2.45
C GLN A 64 -3.36 -6.32 -1.37
N LEU A 65 -2.99 -6.20 -0.08
CA LEU A 65 -3.86 -6.57 1.04
C LEU A 65 -5.14 -5.72 1.13
N CYS A 66 -5.13 -4.52 0.54
CA CYS A 66 -6.29 -3.62 0.44
C CYS A 66 -7.12 -3.85 -0.83
N LEU A 67 -6.80 -4.85 -1.66
CA LEU A 67 -7.59 -5.25 -2.83
C LEU A 67 -8.42 -6.49 -2.51
N ALA A 68 -9.57 -6.61 -3.17
CA ALA A 68 -10.33 -7.85 -3.22
C ALA A 68 -9.60 -8.85 -4.13
N ASP A 69 -9.82 -10.13 -3.86
CA ASP A 69 -9.09 -11.21 -4.52
C ASP A 69 -9.36 -11.19 -6.05
N GLU A 70 -10.60 -10.88 -6.45
CA GLU A 70 -11.01 -10.64 -7.85
C GLU A 70 -10.15 -9.60 -8.56
N ILE A 71 -9.87 -8.47 -7.90
CA ILE A 71 -9.03 -7.40 -8.45
C ILE A 71 -7.56 -7.83 -8.44
N MET A 72 -7.13 -8.54 -7.40
CA MET A 72 -5.75 -9.01 -7.28
C MET A 72 -5.36 -9.96 -8.43
N TYR A 73 -6.27 -10.84 -8.88
CA TYR A 73 -6.03 -11.68 -10.06
C TYR A 73 -5.76 -10.88 -11.32
N HIS A 74 -6.41 -9.73 -11.52
CA HIS A 74 -6.14 -8.84 -12.66
C HIS A 74 -4.83 -8.06 -12.53
N VAL A 75 -4.36 -7.83 -11.29
CA VAL A 75 -3.15 -7.03 -11.01
C VAL A 75 -1.88 -7.88 -10.96
N MET A 76 -1.97 -9.16 -10.57
CA MET A 76 -0.82 -10.05 -10.48
C MET A 76 -0.08 -10.19 -11.81
N ASP A 77 -0.80 -10.25 -12.93
CA ASP A 77 -0.21 -10.36 -14.27
C ASP A 77 0.52 -9.09 -14.74
N LEU A 78 0.24 -7.93 -14.13
CA LEU A 78 0.89 -6.65 -14.45
C LEU A 78 2.22 -6.43 -13.70
N THR A 79 2.55 -7.33 -12.79
CA THR A 79 3.79 -7.27 -11.99
C THR A 79 4.91 -8.19 -12.50
N SER A 80 4.67 -8.91 -13.60
CA SER A 80 5.71 -9.61 -14.36
C SER A 80 6.30 -8.67 -15.44
N PRO A 81 7.63 -8.63 -15.64
CA PRO A 81 8.26 -7.89 -16.74
C PRO A 81 7.76 -8.32 -18.13
#